data_AF-A0A1G8QEH6-F1
#
_entry.id   AF-A0A1G8QEH6-F1
#
_cell.length_a   1.000
_cell.length_b   1.000
_cell.length_c   1.000
_cell.angle_alpha   90.00
_cell.angle_beta   90.00
_cell.angle_gamma   90.00
#
_symmetry.space_group_name_H-M   'P 1'
#
loop_
_entity.id
_entity.type
_entity.pdbx_description
1 polymer ?
#
loop_
_entity_poly.entity_id
_entity_poly.type
_entity_poly.pdbx_seq_one_letter_code
_entity_poly.pdbx_strand_id
1 'polypeptide(L)'
;MTTCPSRSRVRRTATVAALGLAVLVTAVPLPAYAAVPEFQLPFPCGQKWRLDTWAHSPALDMVKEPDQAGTDGAVLVAPAAGTVNQSFYHSNAGNLIQIDHGGGHFTTYIHLKSRTLNVGARVQQGQEIGRVGATGPTSNGHPHLHYEQGYDRNGDRRATWGADGTERVRPSFNGVEYGQSDGRTWRNVTSANGCPTSAVEGRLYREPNGTIAVIAGGAPVRFANMDELNATGYGSVPTTPVIAGWLNTLPQQPRIGTYLHNPADNTIHVIAGGAKYALTYDEWNTLGRPAHVSVPVRFLNTYGAAPKDGTFLRDPANGGSIYLTVGGAKYHLTPADYAALGSPAFANVPIGWINTFGAVPRNGTYLHDLRNDTIFVINDGRKRPLTYQEWNDLGRPAHTSVPGGFLDAIPNVQT
;
A
#
# COMPACT_ATOMS: atom_id res chain seq x y z
N MET A 1 -17.31 -102.20 -5.51
CA MET A 1 -17.17 -101.21 -6.60
C MET A 1 -17.44 -99.84 -6.02
N THR A 2 -16.44 -98.95 -6.14
CA THR A 2 -16.56 -97.49 -6.31
C THR A 2 -17.34 -96.61 -5.31
N THR A 3 -16.60 -95.63 -4.79
CA THR A 3 -16.94 -94.22 -4.44
C THR A 3 -17.21 -93.78 -3.00
N CYS A 4 -16.79 -92.51 -2.79
CA CYS A 4 -17.06 -91.51 -1.74
C CYS A 4 -16.04 -91.33 -0.59
N PRO A 5 -15.85 -90.11 -0.03
CA PRO A 5 -15.84 -88.77 -0.63
C PRO A 5 -14.73 -87.81 -0.13
N SER A 6 -14.61 -86.71 -0.87
CA SER A 6 -14.12 -85.35 -0.55
C SER A 6 -13.78 -85.00 0.93
N ARG A 7 -12.59 -84.40 1.14
CA ARG A 7 -12.32 -83.47 2.26
C ARG A 7 -11.60 -82.21 1.78
N SER A 8 -12.05 -81.10 2.33
CA SER A 8 -11.78 -79.70 2.05
C SER A 8 -10.32 -79.26 2.31
N ARG A 9 -9.78 -78.42 1.41
CA ARG A 9 -8.51 -77.70 1.64
C ARG A 9 -8.80 -76.32 2.23
N VAL A 10 -8.46 -76.14 3.50
CA VAL A 10 -8.36 -74.81 4.14
C VAL A 10 -6.99 -74.23 3.80
N ARG A 11 -6.95 -73.14 3.01
CA ARG A 11 -5.73 -72.36 2.76
C ARG A 11 -5.49 -71.44 3.96
N ARG A 12 -4.44 -71.70 4.74
CA ARG A 12 -3.89 -70.73 5.71
C ARG A 12 -2.96 -69.78 4.95
N THR A 13 -3.35 -68.51 4.86
CA THR A 13 -2.49 -67.41 4.44
C THR A 13 -1.51 -67.07 5.57
N ALA A 14 -0.21 -67.18 5.30
CA ALA A 14 0.85 -66.74 6.21
C ALA A 14 1.21 -65.28 5.88
N THR A 15 0.97 -64.38 6.82
CA THR A 15 1.37 -62.96 6.72
C THR A 15 2.86 -62.85 7.06
N VAL A 16 3.70 -62.48 6.09
CA VAL A 16 5.10 -62.13 6.32
C VAL A 16 5.16 -60.67 6.75
N ALA A 17 5.49 -60.42 8.01
CA ALA A 17 5.75 -59.07 8.51
C ALA A 17 7.16 -58.63 8.08
N ALA A 18 7.26 -57.66 7.17
CA ALA A 18 8.52 -57.05 6.79
C ALA A 18 8.90 -56.00 7.85
N LEU A 19 9.94 -56.27 8.64
CA LEU A 19 10.57 -55.30 9.54
C LEU A 19 11.40 -54.32 8.69
N GLY A 20 10.80 -53.18 8.32
CA GLY A 20 11.53 -52.05 7.77
C GLY A 20 12.31 -51.33 8.86
N LEU A 21 13.64 -51.36 8.79
CA LEU A 21 14.51 -50.52 9.63
C LEU A 21 14.37 -49.06 9.16
N ALA A 22 13.61 -48.25 9.89
CA ALA A 22 13.56 -46.81 9.65
C ALA A 22 14.83 -46.17 10.25
N VAL A 23 15.79 -45.83 9.38
CA VAL A 23 16.90 -44.96 9.76
C VAL A 23 16.34 -43.55 9.94
N LEU A 24 16.15 -43.12 11.19
CA LEU A 24 15.89 -41.71 11.49
C LEU A 24 17.17 -40.92 11.18
N VAL A 25 17.22 -40.29 10.01
CA VAL A 25 18.15 -39.19 9.76
C VAL A 25 17.60 -37.99 10.53
N THR A 26 18.13 -37.72 11.72
CA THR A 26 17.90 -36.44 12.38
C THR A 26 18.61 -35.38 11.56
N ALA A 27 17.85 -34.62 10.78
CA ALA A 27 18.35 -33.40 10.19
C ALA A 27 18.79 -32.49 11.34
N VAL A 28 20.11 -32.36 11.54
CA VAL A 28 20.65 -31.32 12.41
C VAL A 28 20.30 -30.00 11.72
N PRO A 29 19.45 -29.14 12.31
CA PRO A 29 19.20 -27.85 11.71
C PRO A 29 20.54 -27.11 11.65
N LEU A 30 20.97 -26.75 10.43
CA LEU A 30 22.07 -25.80 10.28
C LEU A 30 21.72 -24.56 11.11
N PRO A 31 22.69 -23.95 11.83
CA PRO A 31 22.41 -22.69 12.49
C PRO A 31 21.91 -21.74 11.41
N ALA A 32 20.67 -21.27 11.57
CA ALA A 32 20.17 -20.17 10.77
C ALA A 32 21.10 -19.00 11.07
N TYR A 33 22.00 -18.67 10.13
CA TYR A 33 22.63 -17.37 10.15
C TYR A 33 21.48 -16.37 10.17
N ALA A 34 21.33 -15.64 11.27
CA ALA A 34 20.33 -14.60 11.35
C ALA A 34 20.58 -13.66 10.16
N ALA A 35 19.55 -13.48 9.33
CA ALA A 35 19.66 -12.56 8.21
C ALA A 35 20.06 -11.18 8.72
N VAL A 36 20.92 -10.48 7.97
CA VAL A 36 21.29 -9.10 8.29
C VAL A 36 20.00 -8.30 8.44
N PRO A 37 19.78 -7.58 9.56
CA PRO A 37 18.61 -6.74 9.72
C PRO A 37 18.50 -5.75 8.56
N GLU A 38 17.28 -5.50 8.07
CA GLU A 38 17.04 -4.46 7.07
C GLU A 38 17.15 -3.07 7.71
N PHE A 39 18.39 -2.62 7.89
CA PHE A 39 18.66 -1.32 8.48
C PHE A 39 18.06 -0.21 7.61
N GLN A 40 17.35 0.69 8.27
CA GLN A 40 16.94 1.98 7.72
C GLN A 40 17.92 3.07 8.11
N LEU A 41 17.88 4.20 7.42
CA LEU A 41 18.53 5.40 7.91
C LEU A 41 17.96 5.77 9.31
N PRO A 42 18.78 6.16 10.30
CA PRO A 42 18.33 6.28 11.70
C PRO A 42 17.56 7.59 11.98
N PHE A 43 16.78 8.08 11.01
CA PHE A 43 16.02 9.33 11.13
C PHE A 43 14.55 9.10 10.77
N PRO A 44 13.62 9.91 11.30
CA PRO A 44 12.20 9.78 10.97
C PRO A 44 11.90 9.81 9.46
N CYS A 45 10.81 9.13 9.07
CA CYS A 45 10.34 9.03 7.70
C CYS A 45 10.38 10.35 6.93
N GLY A 46 10.89 10.29 5.70
CA GLY A 46 10.90 11.41 4.74
C GLY A 46 11.97 12.47 5.00
N GLN A 47 12.72 12.40 6.10
CA GLN A 47 13.85 13.29 6.32
C GLN A 47 15.00 13.00 5.34
N LYS A 48 15.70 14.06 4.92
CA LYS A 48 16.86 13.99 4.02
C LYS A 48 18.14 14.34 4.76
N TRP A 49 19.17 13.56 4.52
CA TRP A 49 20.45 13.69 5.19
C TRP A 49 21.60 13.57 4.19
N ARG A 50 22.69 14.25 4.51
CA ARG A 50 23.99 14.09 3.88
C ARG A 50 24.78 13.10 4.71
N LEU A 51 25.42 12.13 4.06
CA LEU A 51 26.25 11.11 4.67
C LEU A 51 27.69 11.35 4.17
N ASP A 52 28.65 11.45 5.08
CA ASP A 52 30.05 11.74 4.78
C ASP A 52 30.97 10.71 5.47
N THR A 53 32.06 10.28 4.82
CA THR A 53 33.04 9.35 5.44
C THR A 53 34.31 10.01 5.96
N TRP A 54 34.54 11.28 5.59
CA TRP A 54 35.75 12.05 5.89
C TRP A 54 37.02 11.20 5.86
N ALA A 55 37.72 11.01 6.98
CA ALA A 55 38.95 10.20 7.08
C ALA A 55 38.79 8.99 8.02
N HIS A 56 37.56 8.47 8.15
CA HIS A 56 37.24 7.41 9.10
C HIS A 56 36.24 6.40 8.55
N SER A 57 36.27 6.10 7.25
CA SER A 57 35.50 5.00 6.69
C SER A 57 35.75 3.69 7.48
N PRO A 58 34.74 2.84 7.69
CA PRO A 58 33.39 2.89 7.09
C PRO A 58 32.34 3.71 7.89
N ALA A 59 32.73 4.50 8.90
CA ALA A 59 31.77 5.33 9.65
C ALA A 59 31.19 6.41 8.75
N LEU A 60 30.04 6.93 9.20
CA LEU A 60 29.37 8.02 8.53
C LEU A 60 29.12 9.14 9.51
N ASP A 61 29.52 10.34 9.13
CA ASP A 61 29.02 11.58 9.70
C ASP A 61 27.79 12.02 8.92
N MET A 62 26.69 12.24 9.63
CA MET A 62 25.42 12.59 9.04
C MET A 62 24.94 13.96 9.51
N VAL A 63 24.60 14.82 8.55
CA VAL A 63 24.00 16.13 8.79
C VAL A 63 22.73 16.29 7.96
N LYS A 64 21.78 17.11 8.44
CA LYS A 64 20.49 17.26 7.80
C LYS A 64 20.61 18.07 6.49
N GLU A 65 19.89 17.70 5.44
CA GLU A 65 19.86 18.47 4.18
C GLU A 65 18.67 19.46 4.17
N PRO A 66 18.75 20.57 3.39
CA PRO A 66 19.79 20.92 2.42
C PRO A 66 20.97 21.74 2.97
N ASP A 67 20.82 22.33 4.15
CA ASP A 67 21.68 23.40 4.67
C ASP A 67 22.22 23.11 6.07
N GLN A 68 22.06 21.87 6.55
CA GLN A 68 22.44 21.43 7.91
C GLN A 68 21.59 22.07 9.01
N ALA A 69 20.60 22.91 8.68
CA ALA A 69 19.71 23.51 9.64
C ALA A 69 18.85 22.44 10.33
N GLY A 70 18.76 22.54 11.65
CA GLY A 70 18.04 21.57 12.48
C GLY A 70 18.73 20.21 12.60
N THR A 71 20.05 20.13 12.34
CA THR A 71 20.87 18.95 12.70
C THR A 71 21.01 18.85 14.21
N ASP A 72 21.33 19.94 14.92
CA ASP A 72 21.37 19.94 16.38
C ASP A 72 19.97 19.67 16.96
N GLY A 73 19.87 18.67 17.83
CA GLY A 73 18.63 18.25 18.46
C GLY A 73 17.72 17.40 17.56
N ALA A 74 18.11 17.08 16.32
CA ALA A 74 17.32 16.22 15.45
C ALA A 74 17.00 14.88 16.13
N VAL A 75 15.75 14.41 15.98
CA VAL A 75 15.30 13.12 16.52
C VAL A 75 16.06 11.99 15.84
N LEU A 76 16.66 11.11 16.65
CA LEU A 76 17.31 9.89 16.22
C LEU A 76 16.40 8.69 16.54
N VAL A 77 16.20 7.80 15.58
CA VAL A 77 15.35 6.61 15.72
C VAL A 77 16.12 5.33 15.42
N ALA A 78 15.70 4.21 16.00
CA ALA A 78 16.34 2.92 15.77
C ALA A 78 16.20 2.47 14.29
N PRO A 79 17.28 2.06 13.61
CA PRO A 79 17.28 1.65 12.21
C PRO A 79 16.73 0.23 12.01
N ALA A 80 16.74 -0.58 13.07
CA ALA A 80 16.14 -1.91 13.16
C ALA A 80 15.78 -2.19 14.63
N ALA A 81 14.99 -3.24 14.89
CA ALA A 81 14.70 -3.67 16.26
C ALA A 81 15.95 -4.23 16.96
N GLY A 82 16.05 -4.10 18.27
CA GLY A 82 17.22 -4.54 19.03
C GLY A 82 17.13 -4.29 20.53
N THR A 83 18.26 -4.46 21.22
CA THR A 83 18.43 -4.18 22.66
C THR A 83 19.60 -3.24 22.87
N VAL A 84 19.39 -2.16 23.63
CA VAL A 84 20.47 -1.23 24.00
C VAL A 84 21.50 -1.96 24.85
N ASN A 85 22.73 -2.08 24.37
CA ASN A 85 23.83 -2.73 25.10
C ASN A 85 24.82 -1.71 25.69
N GLN A 86 24.86 -0.47 25.16
CA GLN A 86 25.60 0.65 25.76
C GLN A 86 24.77 1.94 25.72
N SER A 87 24.84 2.71 26.81
CA SER A 87 24.30 4.08 26.87
C SER A 87 25.03 4.84 27.97
N PHE A 88 26.01 5.67 27.61
CA PHE A 88 26.79 6.44 28.58
C PHE A 88 27.41 7.71 27.95
N TYR A 89 28.08 8.51 28.77
CA TYR A 89 28.88 9.64 28.32
C TYR A 89 30.35 9.25 28.29
N HIS A 90 30.99 9.34 27.13
CA HIS A 90 32.41 9.12 26.93
C HIS A 90 33.16 10.45 26.89
N SER A 91 34.32 10.53 27.54
CA SER A 91 35.07 11.78 27.70
C SER A 91 35.46 12.44 26.37
N ASN A 92 35.79 11.65 25.35
CA ASN A 92 36.16 12.14 24.02
C ASN A 92 34.98 12.18 23.03
N ALA A 93 34.11 11.18 23.09
CA ALA A 93 33.07 10.93 22.08
C ALA A 93 31.69 11.51 22.44
N GLY A 94 31.56 12.01 23.68
CA GLY A 94 30.31 12.58 24.17
C GLY A 94 29.30 11.51 24.55
N ASN A 95 28.02 11.86 24.52
CA ASN A 95 26.95 10.89 24.72
C ASN A 95 26.89 9.92 23.55
N LEU A 96 26.79 8.62 23.87
CA LEU A 96 26.62 7.59 22.87
C LEU A 96 25.63 6.51 23.29
N ILE A 97 25.06 5.85 22.29
CA ILE A 97 24.24 4.63 22.43
C ILE A 97 24.80 3.58 21.48
N GLN A 98 24.79 2.32 21.90
CA GLN A 98 24.95 1.17 21.03
C GLN A 98 23.75 0.24 21.18
N ILE A 99 23.30 -0.34 20.06
CA ILE A 99 22.19 -1.29 20.00
C ILE A 99 22.70 -2.60 19.40
N ASP A 100 22.41 -3.70 20.09
CA ASP A 100 22.54 -5.07 19.60
C ASP A 100 21.25 -5.48 18.88
N HIS A 101 21.33 -5.76 17.59
CA HIS A 101 20.20 -6.16 16.75
C HIS A 101 20.03 -7.69 16.67
N GLY A 102 20.85 -8.46 17.38
CA GLY A 102 20.94 -9.90 17.25
C GLY A 102 21.78 -10.32 16.03
N GLY A 103 22.13 -11.61 15.98
CA GLY A 103 22.91 -12.16 14.86
C GLY A 103 24.34 -11.62 14.74
N GLY A 104 24.84 -10.95 15.79
CA GLY A 104 26.14 -10.28 15.77
C GLY A 104 26.11 -8.88 15.17
N HIS A 105 24.94 -8.31 14.82
CA HIS A 105 24.84 -6.99 14.21
C HIS A 105 24.62 -5.88 15.24
N PHE A 106 25.41 -4.80 15.13
CA PHE A 106 25.37 -3.67 16.05
C PHE A 106 25.28 -2.34 15.31
N THR A 107 24.71 -1.35 15.98
CA THR A 107 24.76 0.05 15.53
C THR A 107 25.19 0.96 16.66
N THR A 108 26.09 1.91 16.38
CA THR A 108 26.60 2.87 17.37
C THR A 108 26.31 4.30 16.92
N TYR A 109 25.89 5.14 17.87
CA TYR A 109 25.49 6.53 17.66
C TYR A 109 26.26 7.43 18.61
N ILE A 110 27.02 8.37 18.08
CA ILE A 110 28.00 9.17 18.82
C ILE A 110 27.68 10.67 18.68
N HIS A 111 28.25 11.51 19.56
CA HIS A 111 28.06 12.96 19.63
C HIS A 111 26.67 13.42 20.05
N LEU A 112 25.85 12.54 20.63
CA LEU A 112 24.44 12.81 20.90
C LEU A 112 24.24 14.00 21.86
N LYS A 113 23.23 14.82 21.60
CA LYS A 113 22.79 15.86 22.55
C LYS A 113 22.15 15.23 23.78
N SER A 114 21.36 14.18 23.57
CA SER A 114 20.68 13.44 24.62
C SER A 114 20.46 11.98 24.22
N ARG A 115 20.40 11.12 25.23
CA ARG A 115 20.11 9.69 25.14
C ARG A 115 18.76 9.45 25.79
N THR A 116 17.82 8.77 25.13
CA THR A 116 16.48 8.53 25.70
C THR A 116 16.35 7.16 26.37
N LEU A 117 17.34 6.28 26.22
CA LEU A 117 17.26 4.88 26.65
C LEU A 117 18.48 4.46 27.49
N ASN A 118 18.22 3.52 28.41
CA ASN A 118 19.22 2.88 29.25
C ASN A 118 19.57 1.47 28.72
N VAL A 119 20.72 0.94 29.17
CA VAL A 119 21.14 -0.44 28.87
C VAL A 119 20.04 -1.43 29.27
N GLY A 120 19.78 -2.41 28.40
CA GLY A 120 18.74 -3.43 28.56
C GLY A 120 17.39 -3.06 27.96
N ALA A 121 17.18 -1.81 27.53
CA ALA A 121 15.94 -1.41 26.86
C ALA A 121 15.82 -2.10 25.49
N ARG A 122 14.67 -2.73 25.24
CA ARG A 122 14.31 -3.22 23.89
C ARG A 122 13.73 -2.09 23.06
N VAL A 123 14.08 -2.05 21.78
CA VAL A 123 13.60 -1.07 20.83
C VAL A 123 13.00 -1.71 19.60
N GLN A 124 11.97 -1.08 19.06
CA GLN A 124 11.46 -1.37 17.72
C GLN A 124 12.10 -0.42 16.70
N GLN A 125 12.18 -0.85 15.44
CA GLN A 125 12.56 0.04 14.34
C GLN A 125 11.67 1.28 14.32
N GLY A 126 12.27 2.46 14.17
CA GLY A 126 11.56 3.74 14.19
C GLY A 126 11.30 4.33 15.58
N GLN A 127 11.60 3.61 16.66
CA GLN A 127 11.50 4.14 18.03
C GLN A 127 12.59 5.18 18.31
N GLU A 128 12.24 6.29 18.98
CA GLU A 128 13.21 7.33 19.37
C GLU A 128 14.24 6.78 20.36
N ILE A 129 15.52 6.97 20.03
CA ILE A 129 16.67 6.52 20.84
C ILE A 129 17.53 7.68 21.36
N GLY A 130 17.38 8.89 20.80
CA GLY A 130 18.19 10.03 21.20
C GLY A 130 17.95 11.27 20.36
N ARG A 131 18.85 12.25 20.56
CA ARG A 131 18.91 13.46 19.72
C ARG A 131 20.34 13.70 19.24
N VAL A 132 20.49 14.05 17.97
CA VAL A 132 21.77 14.45 17.36
C VAL A 132 22.32 15.69 18.09
N GLY A 133 23.64 15.79 18.22
CA GLY A 133 24.28 16.90 18.91
C GLY A 133 25.76 17.06 18.54
N ALA A 134 26.49 17.75 19.39
CA ALA A 134 27.93 18.00 19.28
C ALA A 134 28.64 17.74 20.63
N THR A 135 28.23 16.70 21.36
CA THR A 135 28.89 16.40 22.64
C THR A 135 30.21 15.66 22.43
N GLY A 136 31.16 15.87 23.34
CA GLY A 136 32.49 15.28 23.24
C GLY A 136 33.46 16.11 22.39
N PRO A 137 34.74 16.23 22.80
CA PRO A 137 35.78 16.94 22.06
C PRO A 137 35.90 16.54 20.58
N THR A 138 35.75 15.27 20.22
CA THR A 138 35.96 14.83 18.82
C THR A 138 34.84 15.25 17.88
N SER A 139 33.73 15.79 18.38
CA SER A 139 32.70 16.43 17.55
C SER A 139 33.18 17.75 16.93
N ASN A 140 34.27 18.33 17.45
CA ASN A 140 34.77 19.65 17.10
C ASN A 140 33.73 20.79 17.26
N GLY A 141 32.72 20.59 18.11
CA GLY A 141 31.65 21.57 18.33
C GLY A 141 30.64 21.69 17.19
N HIS A 142 30.70 20.81 16.19
CA HIS A 142 29.78 20.80 15.06
C HIS A 142 28.71 19.71 15.24
N PRO A 143 27.42 20.06 15.23
CA PRO A 143 26.36 19.05 15.36
C PRO A 143 26.31 18.11 14.15
N HIS A 144 26.51 16.81 14.39
CA HIS A 144 26.37 15.73 13.41
C HIS A 144 26.13 14.41 14.16
N LEU A 145 25.58 13.41 13.46
CA LEU A 145 25.58 12.03 13.95
C LEU A 145 26.80 11.32 13.39
N HIS A 146 27.75 10.93 14.24
CA HIS A 146 28.73 9.90 13.88
C HIS A 146 28.07 8.53 14.10
N TYR A 147 27.96 7.75 13.02
CA TYR A 147 27.24 6.50 12.96
C TYR A 147 28.14 5.35 12.50
N GLU A 148 28.04 4.22 13.19
CA GLU A 148 28.76 3.00 12.85
C GLU A 148 27.80 1.79 12.77
N GLN A 149 28.03 0.92 11.78
CA GLN A 149 27.53 -0.46 11.81
C GLN A 149 28.67 -1.38 12.21
N GLY A 150 28.38 -2.32 13.09
CA GLY A 150 29.31 -3.33 13.59
C GLY A 150 28.81 -4.74 13.31
N TYR A 151 29.75 -5.66 13.15
CA TYR A 151 29.51 -7.09 13.13
C TYR A 151 30.51 -7.80 14.05
N ASP A 152 29.99 -8.48 15.07
CA ASP A 152 30.77 -9.29 16.00
C ASP A 152 31.33 -10.52 15.28
N ARG A 153 32.61 -10.42 14.88
CA ARG A 153 33.34 -11.50 14.20
C ARG A 153 33.97 -12.50 15.17
N ASN A 154 34.23 -12.08 16.41
CA ASN A 154 35.00 -12.88 17.38
C ASN A 154 34.09 -13.64 18.36
N GLY A 155 32.78 -13.37 18.33
CA GLY A 155 31.75 -14.04 19.12
C GLY A 155 31.68 -13.59 20.59
N ASP A 156 32.29 -12.46 20.95
CA ASP A 156 32.31 -11.95 22.32
C ASP A 156 31.01 -11.21 22.73
N ARG A 157 30.07 -11.09 21.79
CA ARG A 157 28.78 -10.40 21.90
C ARG A 157 28.91 -8.91 22.17
N ARG A 158 29.98 -8.30 21.66
CA ARG A 158 30.23 -6.86 21.71
C ARG A 158 30.63 -6.40 20.31
N ALA A 159 30.43 -5.10 20.05
CA ALA A 159 31.03 -4.45 18.91
C ALA A 159 31.91 -3.30 19.41
N THR A 160 33.18 -3.37 19.08
CA THR A 160 34.13 -2.26 19.18
C THR A 160 33.67 -1.09 18.30
N TRP A 161 33.88 0.13 18.78
CA TRP A 161 33.45 1.37 18.11
C TRP A 161 34.48 2.48 18.32
N GLY A 162 34.46 3.51 17.47
CA GLY A 162 35.21 4.76 17.68
C GLY A 162 36.72 4.73 17.41
N ALA A 163 37.27 3.61 16.92
CA ALA A 163 38.65 3.49 16.45
C ALA A 163 38.76 2.44 15.34
N ASP A 164 39.90 2.38 14.65
CA ASP A 164 40.20 1.30 13.71
C ASP A 164 40.29 -0.04 14.46
N GLY A 165 39.41 -0.95 14.09
CA GLY A 165 39.24 -2.29 14.65
C GLY A 165 38.49 -3.16 13.63
N THR A 166 38.39 -4.47 13.86
CA THR A 166 37.97 -5.45 12.85
C THR A 166 36.45 -5.63 12.72
N GLU A 167 35.66 -5.02 13.59
CA GLU A 167 34.21 -5.28 13.67
C GLU A 167 33.36 -4.23 12.97
N ARG A 168 33.90 -3.04 12.67
CA ARG A 168 33.18 -2.04 11.87
C ARG A 168 32.98 -2.56 10.45
N VAL A 169 31.75 -2.46 9.97
CA VAL A 169 31.37 -2.85 8.60
C VAL A 169 30.81 -1.65 7.85
N ARG A 170 30.77 -1.77 6.52
CA ARG A 170 30.14 -0.78 5.66
C ARG A 170 28.67 -0.62 6.03
N PRO A 171 28.22 0.60 6.35
CA PRO A 171 26.82 0.82 6.61
C PRO A 171 25.99 0.51 5.36
N SER A 172 24.96 -0.31 5.53
CA SER A 172 23.93 -0.52 4.51
C SER A 172 22.61 0.01 5.01
N PHE A 173 21.88 0.72 4.16
CA PHE A 173 20.51 1.16 4.43
C PHE A 173 19.63 0.82 3.24
N ASN A 174 18.50 0.13 3.45
CA ASN A 174 17.64 -0.33 2.34
C ASN A 174 18.40 -1.10 1.24
N GLY A 175 19.39 -1.91 1.63
CA GLY A 175 20.24 -2.65 0.69
C GLY A 175 21.28 -1.80 -0.07
N VAL A 176 21.36 -0.49 0.17
CA VAL A 176 22.38 0.39 -0.42
C VAL A 176 23.54 0.54 0.55
N GLU A 177 24.75 0.16 0.12
CA GLU A 177 25.96 0.33 0.90
C GLU A 177 26.55 1.75 0.80
N TYR A 178 27.10 2.21 1.91
CA TYR A 178 27.83 3.46 2.10
C TYR A 178 29.17 3.16 2.77
N GLY A 179 30.08 4.14 2.87
CA GLY A 179 31.33 3.93 3.60
C GLY A 179 32.43 3.20 2.83
N GLN A 180 32.37 3.12 1.49
CA GLN A 180 33.33 2.32 0.73
C GLN A 180 34.75 2.89 0.67
N SER A 181 34.91 4.21 0.85
CA SER A 181 36.20 4.87 0.98
C SER A 181 36.04 6.19 1.74
N ASP A 182 37.17 6.72 2.20
CA ASP A 182 37.29 8.08 2.74
C ASP A 182 36.93 9.15 1.69
N GLY A 183 36.57 10.34 2.19
CA GLY A 183 36.30 11.53 1.40
C GLY A 183 35.04 11.46 0.52
N ARG A 184 34.13 10.51 0.77
CA ARG A 184 32.88 10.38 0.02
C ARG A 184 31.74 11.11 0.71
N THR A 185 30.87 11.68 -0.12
CA THR A 185 29.65 12.36 0.28
C THR A 185 28.48 11.84 -0.52
N TRP A 186 27.39 11.50 0.16
CA TRP A 186 26.08 11.22 -0.45
C TRP A 186 25.09 12.25 0.03
N ARG A 187 24.47 12.98 -0.90
CA ARG A 187 23.51 14.05 -0.60
C ARG A 187 22.08 13.57 -0.75
N ASN A 188 21.18 14.21 0.00
CA ASN A 188 19.73 13.99 -0.09
C ASN A 188 19.29 12.53 0.13
N VAL A 189 20.04 11.75 0.92
CA VAL A 189 19.66 10.38 1.26
C VAL A 189 18.41 10.45 2.13
N THR A 190 17.32 9.84 1.64
CA THR A 190 16.01 9.94 2.28
C THR A 190 15.78 8.77 3.21
N SER A 191 15.37 9.04 4.45
CA SER A 191 14.97 7.99 5.37
C SER A 191 13.60 7.43 5.01
N ALA A 192 13.51 6.10 4.89
CA ALA A 192 12.24 5.38 4.84
C ALA A 192 11.82 4.82 6.22
N ASN A 193 12.54 5.18 7.29
CA ASN A 193 12.32 4.61 8.61
C ASN A 193 10.99 5.06 9.23
N GLY A 194 10.13 4.09 9.55
CA GLY A 194 8.78 4.35 10.05
C GLY A 194 7.84 4.91 8.99
N CYS A 195 8.18 4.85 7.69
CA CYS A 195 7.25 5.24 6.64
C CYS A 195 6.11 4.22 6.50
N PRO A 196 4.86 4.68 6.32
CA PRO A 196 3.72 3.81 6.04
C PRO A 196 3.94 2.94 4.80
N THR A 197 3.60 1.66 4.89
CA THR A 197 3.61 0.72 3.75
C THR A 197 2.24 0.57 3.10
N SER A 198 1.17 1.06 3.75
CA SER A 198 -0.19 1.03 3.23
C SER A 198 -0.96 2.31 3.58
N ALA A 199 -1.96 2.60 2.75
CA ALA A 199 -2.83 3.75 2.89
C ALA A 199 -4.01 3.45 3.83
N VAL A 200 -4.37 4.43 4.67
CA VAL A 200 -5.52 4.37 5.58
C VAL A 200 -6.55 5.40 5.12
N GLU A 201 -7.81 4.97 4.95
CA GLU A 201 -8.93 5.82 4.55
C GLU A 201 -9.08 7.03 5.47
N GLY A 202 -9.30 8.22 4.89
CA GLY A 202 -9.48 9.48 5.61
C GLY A 202 -8.21 10.06 6.25
N ARG A 203 -7.07 9.37 6.20
CA ARG A 203 -5.81 9.86 6.77
C ARG A 203 -5.10 10.82 5.80
N LEU A 204 -4.50 11.87 6.37
CA LEU A 204 -3.63 12.79 5.64
C LEU A 204 -2.21 12.24 5.57
N TYR A 205 -1.65 12.30 4.37
CA TYR A 205 -0.25 11.97 4.09
C TYR A 205 0.46 13.17 3.46
N ARG A 206 1.75 13.32 3.76
CA ARG A 206 2.57 14.42 3.25
C ARG A 206 3.87 13.89 2.64
N GLU A 207 4.09 14.22 1.37
CA GLU A 207 5.35 13.94 0.67
C GLU A 207 6.42 15.00 1.01
N PRO A 208 7.72 14.68 0.82
CA PRO A 208 8.81 15.62 1.13
C PRO A 208 8.77 16.90 0.30
N ASN A 209 8.15 16.88 -0.89
CA ASN A 209 7.96 18.06 -1.74
C ASN A 209 6.86 19.01 -1.24
N GLY A 210 6.20 18.67 -0.12
CA GLY A 210 5.13 19.47 0.47
C GLY A 210 3.72 19.10 0.02
N THR A 211 3.56 18.15 -0.92
CA THR A 211 2.24 17.70 -1.35
C THR A 211 1.52 17.02 -0.20
N ILE A 212 0.28 17.43 0.05
CA ILE A 212 -0.61 16.82 1.04
C ILE A 212 -1.77 16.14 0.31
N ALA A 213 -2.15 14.94 0.75
CA ALA A 213 -3.31 14.23 0.24
C ALA A 213 -4.07 13.52 1.36
N VAL A 214 -5.40 13.48 1.24
CA VAL A 214 -6.25 12.57 2.02
C VAL A 214 -6.53 11.32 1.19
N ILE A 215 -6.65 10.16 1.84
CA ILE A 215 -7.04 8.93 1.13
C ILE A 215 -8.56 8.80 1.10
N ALA A 216 -9.11 8.70 -0.11
CA ALA A 216 -10.53 8.45 -0.34
C ALA A 216 -10.72 7.30 -1.33
N GLY A 217 -11.43 6.25 -0.92
CA GLY A 217 -11.61 5.05 -1.74
C GLY A 217 -10.31 4.35 -2.08
N GLY A 218 -9.28 4.48 -1.23
CA GLY A 218 -7.92 4.01 -1.50
C GLY A 218 -7.08 4.90 -2.44
N ALA A 219 -7.62 6.01 -2.94
CA ALA A 219 -6.90 6.93 -3.82
C ALA A 219 -6.49 8.23 -3.11
N PRO A 220 -5.33 8.83 -3.48
CA PRO A 220 -4.90 10.09 -2.91
C PRO A 220 -5.62 11.27 -3.54
N VAL A 221 -6.41 11.97 -2.73
CA VAL A 221 -7.02 13.25 -3.10
C VAL A 221 -6.09 14.37 -2.65
N ARG A 222 -5.37 14.94 -3.62
CA ARG A 222 -4.35 15.97 -3.38
C ARG A 222 -4.98 17.35 -3.20
N PHE A 223 -4.50 18.07 -2.19
CA PHE A 223 -4.82 19.48 -1.98
C PHE A 223 -3.87 20.35 -2.80
N ALA A 224 -4.41 21.33 -3.53
CA ALA A 224 -3.65 22.27 -4.33
C ALA A 224 -2.97 23.34 -3.46
N ASN A 225 -3.59 23.71 -2.33
CA ASN A 225 -3.07 24.69 -1.40
C ASN A 225 -3.67 24.51 0.01
N MET A 226 -3.22 25.35 0.93
CA MET A 226 -3.62 25.27 2.34
C MET A 226 -5.06 25.74 2.57
N ASP A 227 -5.59 26.65 1.76
CA ASP A 227 -6.99 27.10 1.85
C ASP A 227 -7.95 25.96 1.56
N GLU A 228 -7.63 25.14 0.54
CA GLU A 228 -8.40 23.94 0.18
C GLU A 228 -8.34 22.88 1.30
N LEU A 229 -7.19 22.71 1.96
CA LEU A 229 -7.07 21.84 3.14
C LEU A 229 -7.87 22.37 4.33
N ASN A 230 -7.84 23.67 4.58
CA ASN A 230 -8.58 24.29 5.68
C ASN A 230 -10.10 24.19 5.45
N ALA A 231 -10.56 24.43 4.21
CA ALA A 231 -11.97 24.34 3.84
C ALA A 231 -12.57 22.93 4.01
N THR A 232 -11.76 21.88 3.97
CA THR A 232 -12.20 20.50 4.23
C THR A 232 -12.24 20.12 5.72
N GLY A 233 -11.84 21.04 6.62
CA GLY A 233 -11.74 20.79 8.06
C GLY A 233 -10.42 20.14 8.50
N TYR A 234 -9.47 19.95 7.57
CA TYR A 234 -8.21 19.25 7.83
C TYR A 234 -7.06 20.16 8.27
N GLY A 235 -7.27 21.48 8.34
CA GLY A 235 -6.21 22.45 8.61
C GLY A 235 -5.36 22.20 9.86
N SER A 236 -5.97 21.63 10.91
CA SER A 236 -5.30 21.27 12.16
C SER A 236 -5.01 19.78 12.31
N VAL A 237 -5.35 18.95 11.32
CA VAL A 237 -5.17 17.51 11.39
C VAL A 237 -3.71 17.16 11.05
N PRO A 238 -2.99 16.42 11.91
CA PRO A 238 -1.61 16.06 11.64
C PRO A 238 -1.47 15.21 10.37
N THR A 239 -0.46 15.51 9.57
CA THR A 239 -0.11 14.70 8.39
C THR A 239 0.85 13.57 8.77
N THR A 240 0.69 12.41 8.15
CA THR A 240 1.66 11.31 8.24
C THR A 240 2.72 11.46 7.14
N PRO A 241 4.03 11.57 7.46
CA PRO A 241 5.06 11.66 6.44
C PRO A 241 5.19 10.36 5.64
N VAL A 242 5.51 10.47 4.36
CA VAL A 242 5.79 9.35 3.43
C VAL A 242 7.01 9.67 2.56
N ILE A 243 7.57 8.65 1.92
CA ILE A 243 8.64 8.86 0.93
C ILE A 243 8.12 9.53 -0.35
N ALA A 244 9.03 10.17 -1.09
CA ALA A 244 8.68 10.81 -2.36
C ALA A 244 8.14 9.77 -3.37
N GLY A 245 7.04 10.12 -4.03
CA GLY A 245 6.40 9.27 -5.04
C GLY A 245 5.51 8.17 -4.45
N TRP A 246 5.44 8.01 -3.12
CA TRP A 246 4.58 7.01 -2.49
C TRP A 246 3.11 7.20 -2.86
N LEU A 247 2.62 8.43 -2.95
CA LEU A 247 1.23 8.67 -3.36
C LEU A 247 0.96 8.21 -4.80
N ASN A 248 1.98 8.16 -5.66
CA ASN A 248 1.83 7.69 -7.04
C ASN A 248 1.76 6.16 -7.16
N THR A 249 2.12 5.41 -6.12
CA THR A 249 2.01 3.95 -6.11
C THR A 249 0.60 3.47 -5.76
N LEU A 250 -0.23 4.35 -5.22
CA LEU A 250 -1.62 4.07 -4.88
C LEU A 250 -2.53 4.10 -6.13
N PRO A 251 -3.73 3.50 -6.07
CA PRO A 251 -4.77 3.74 -7.08
C PRO A 251 -5.03 5.25 -7.24
N GLN A 252 -5.04 5.77 -8.47
CA GLN A 252 -5.21 7.21 -8.71
C GLN A 252 -6.68 7.64 -8.84
N GLN A 253 -7.61 6.69 -8.71
CA GLN A 253 -9.05 6.93 -8.73
C GLN A 253 -9.67 6.20 -7.53
N PRO A 254 -10.56 6.85 -6.77
CA PRO A 254 -11.34 6.20 -5.73
C PRO A 254 -12.06 4.97 -6.29
N ARG A 255 -12.12 3.91 -5.49
CA ARG A 255 -12.90 2.72 -5.82
C ARG A 255 -14.37 3.10 -6.09
N ILE A 256 -15.01 2.35 -6.96
CA ILE A 256 -16.46 2.43 -7.17
C ILE A 256 -17.19 2.25 -5.82
N GLY A 257 -18.22 3.07 -5.58
CA GLY A 257 -18.98 3.09 -4.34
C GLY A 257 -18.32 3.88 -3.20
N THR A 258 -17.27 4.65 -3.47
CA THR A 258 -16.71 5.59 -2.48
C THR A 258 -17.68 6.74 -2.22
N TYR A 259 -17.80 7.14 -0.95
CA TYR A 259 -18.60 8.29 -0.53
C TYR A 259 -17.69 9.47 -0.18
N LEU A 260 -17.96 10.61 -0.81
CA LEU A 260 -17.17 11.83 -0.71
C LEU A 260 -18.05 12.95 -0.16
N HIS A 261 -17.55 13.67 0.84
CA HIS A 261 -18.27 14.78 1.43
C HIS A 261 -17.79 16.12 0.84
N ASN A 262 -18.75 16.93 0.40
CA ASN A 262 -18.53 18.28 -0.07
C ASN A 262 -18.65 19.25 1.11
N PRO A 263 -17.54 19.84 1.60
CA PRO A 263 -17.60 20.74 2.74
C PRO A 263 -18.30 22.08 2.44
N ALA A 264 -18.47 22.45 1.17
CA ALA A 264 -19.04 23.75 0.80
C ALA A 264 -20.56 23.82 1.00
N ASP A 265 -21.27 22.71 0.80
CA ASP A 265 -22.73 22.61 0.94
C ASP A 265 -23.17 21.45 1.84
N ASN A 266 -22.20 20.77 2.49
CA ASN A 266 -22.40 19.66 3.41
C ASN A 266 -23.09 18.42 2.79
N THR A 267 -23.04 18.27 1.48
CA THR A 267 -23.63 17.12 0.78
C THR A 267 -22.67 15.94 0.71
N ILE A 268 -23.20 14.72 0.84
CA ILE A 268 -22.44 13.47 0.65
C ILE A 268 -22.73 12.95 -0.75
N HIS A 269 -21.69 12.64 -1.50
CA HIS A 269 -21.77 12.14 -2.86
C HIS A 269 -21.29 10.70 -2.93
N VAL A 270 -22.05 9.82 -3.59
CA VAL A 270 -21.55 8.51 -3.99
C VAL A 270 -20.90 8.59 -5.37
N ILE A 271 -19.77 7.90 -5.55
CA ILE A 271 -19.01 7.88 -6.80
C ILE A 271 -19.15 6.53 -7.50
N ALA A 272 -19.58 6.55 -8.76
CA ALA A 272 -19.69 5.36 -9.59
C ALA A 272 -19.38 5.68 -11.06
N GLY A 273 -18.50 4.90 -11.68
CA GLY A 273 -18.25 4.99 -13.12
C GLY A 273 -17.74 6.34 -13.63
N GLY A 274 -17.02 7.11 -12.80
CA GLY A 274 -16.60 8.47 -13.15
C GLY A 274 -17.69 9.54 -13.00
N ALA A 275 -18.81 9.21 -12.36
CA ALA A 275 -19.87 10.13 -11.99
C ALA A 275 -20.05 10.23 -10.48
N LYS A 276 -20.68 11.33 -10.06
CA LYS A 276 -21.10 11.59 -8.68
C LYS A 276 -22.61 11.80 -8.60
N TYR A 277 -23.18 11.45 -7.46
CA TYR A 277 -24.57 11.76 -7.13
C TYR A 277 -24.67 12.24 -5.69
N ALA A 278 -25.21 13.44 -5.50
CA ALA A 278 -25.45 14.02 -4.19
C ALA A 278 -26.64 13.30 -3.54
N LEU A 279 -26.39 12.69 -2.38
CA LEU A 279 -27.39 12.00 -1.60
C LEU A 279 -28.20 13.02 -0.80
N THR A 280 -29.52 12.83 -0.78
CA THR A 280 -30.35 13.39 0.29
C THR A 280 -30.02 12.72 1.62
N TYR A 281 -30.41 13.35 2.73
CA TYR A 281 -30.23 12.77 4.07
C TYR A 281 -30.92 11.41 4.20
N ASP A 282 -32.13 11.27 3.66
CA ASP A 282 -32.90 10.02 3.72
C ASP A 282 -32.26 8.91 2.89
N GLU A 283 -31.71 9.23 1.72
CA GLU A 283 -30.95 8.27 0.91
C GLU A 283 -29.68 7.83 1.62
N TRP A 284 -28.90 8.76 2.18
CA TRP A 284 -27.70 8.43 2.96
C TRP A 284 -28.04 7.55 4.17
N ASN A 285 -29.16 7.85 4.85
CA ASN A 285 -29.66 7.05 5.96
C ASN A 285 -30.10 5.64 5.52
N THR A 286 -30.81 5.53 4.39
CA THR A 286 -31.25 4.25 3.81
C THR A 286 -30.08 3.37 3.39
N LEU A 287 -28.98 3.99 2.94
CA LEU A 287 -27.72 3.29 2.64
C LEU A 287 -26.94 2.87 3.89
N GLY A 288 -27.47 3.11 5.09
CA GLY A 288 -26.83 2.75 6.36
C GLY A 288 -25.78 3.76 6.84
N ARG A 289 -25.89 5.03 6.43
CA ARG A 289 -24.96 6.12 6.78
C ARG A 289 -23.50 5.75 6.52
N PRO A 290 -23.15 5.37 5.27
CA PRO A 290 -21.80 4.98 4.94
C PRO A 290 -20.78 6.06 5.33
N ALA A 291 -19.63 5.60 5.80
CA ALA A 291 -18.49 6.46 6.07
C ALA A 291 -18.07 7.19 4.79
N HIS A 292 -17.66 8.45 4.96
CA HIS A 292 -17.30 9.33 3.86
C HIS A 292 -16.04 10.12 4.20
N VAL A 293 -15.37 10.63 3.17
CA VAL A 293 -14.16 11.44 3.31
C VAL A 293 -14.44 12.84 2.77
N SER A 294 -14.15 13.87 3.57
CA SER A 294 -14.19 15.26 3.09
C SER A 294 -13.13 15.44 2.02
N VAL A 295 -13.52 16.00 0.88
CA VAL A 295 -12.61 16.23 -0.24
C VAL A 295 -12.79 17.65 -0.77
N PRO A 296 -11.80 18.18 -1.47
CA PRO A 296 -11.98 19.47 -2.09
C PRO A 296 -13.07 19.52 -3.15
N VAL A 297 -13.77 20.66 -3.22
CA VAL A 297 -14.79 20.92 -4.25
C VAL A 297 -14.22 20.73 -5.66
N ARG A 298 -12.98 21.17 -5.89
CA ARG A 298 -12.30 21.02 -7.18
C ARG A 298 -12.17 19.55 -7.59
N PHE A 299 -11.86 18.66 -6.64
CA PHE A 299 -11.78 17.22 -6.87
C PHE A 299 -13.17 16.64 -7.18
N LEU A 300 -14.21 17.02 -6.43
CA LEU A 300 -15.57 16.60 -6.73
C LEU A 300 -16.03 17.05 -8.13
N ASN A 301 -15.57 18.20 -8.60
CA ASN A 301 -15.95 18.73 -9.91
C ASN A 301 -15.28 18.02 -11.09
N THR A 302 -14.36 17.08 -10.85
CA THR A 302 -13.83 16.21 -11.92
C THR A 302 -14.78 15.08 -12.29
N TYR A 303 -15.83 14.82 -11.49
CA TYR A 303 -16.81 13.77 -11.75
C TYR A 303 -18.02 14.32 -12.52
N GLY A 304 -18.48 13.56 -13.51
CA GLY A 304 -19.70 13.85 -14.27
C GLY A 304 -20.98 13.49 -13.49
N ALA A 305 -22.13 13.67 -14.14
CA ALA A 305 -23.43 13.31 -13.57
C ALA A 305 -23.90 11.89 -13.94
N ALA A 306 -23.42 11.34 -15.06
CA ALA A 306 -23.83 10.05 -15.59
C ALA A 306 -22.66 9.05 -15.55
N PRO A 307 -22.82 7.88 -14.92
CA PRO A 307 -21.78 6.85 -14.92
C PRO A 307 -21.46 6.41 -16.35
N LYS A 308 -20.18 6.08 -16.60
CA LYS A 308 -19.74 5.47 -17.86
C LYS A 308 -20.44 4.14 -18.11
N ASP A 309 -20.52 3.74 -19.36
CA ASP A 309 -21.02 2.41 -19.73
C ASP A 309 -20.16 1.30 -19.10
N GLY A 310 -20.80 0.19 -18.75
CA GLY A 310 -20.16 -0.89 -18.00
C GLY A 310 -20.11 -0.68 -16.48
N THR A 311 -20.79 0.34 -15.94
CA THR A 311 -20.83 0.57 -14.50
C THR A 311 -21.95 -0.26 -13.84
N PHE A 312 -21.60 -0.96 -12.76
CA PHE A 312 -22.54 -1.75 -11.99
C PHE A 312 -23.00 -0.98 -10.75
N LEU A 313 -24.32 -0.89 -10.58
CA LEU A 313 -24.99 -0.15 -9.53
C LEU A 313 -25.93 -1.08 -8.79
N ARG A 314 -25.93 -1.04 -7.47
CA ARG A 314 -26.80 -1.86 -6.63
C ARG A 314 -27.73 -0.98 -5.83
N ASP A 315 -29.02 -1.26 -5.90
CA ASP A 315 -30.01 -0.71 -4.98
C ASP A 315 -30.17 -1.64 -3.77
N PRO A 316 -29.63 -1.30 -2.59
CA PRO A 316 -29.77 -2.14 -1.41
C PRO A 316 -31.21 -2.17 -0.86
N ALA A 317 -32.06 -1.18 -1.16
CA ALA A 317 -33.41 -1.09 -0.61
C ALA A 317 -34.39 -2.04 -1.31
N ASN A 318 -34.21 -2.29 -2.61
CA ASN A 318 -35.04 -3.19 -3.40
C ASN A 318 -34.42 -4.59 -3.50
N GLY A 319 -34.26 -5.28 -2.37
CA GLY A 319 -33.75 -6.66 -2.33
C GLY A 319 -32.31 -6.84 -2.86
N GLY A 320 -31.57 -5.75 -3.10
CA GLY A 320 -30.23 -5.79 -3.65
C GLY A 320 -30.15 -5.89 -5.17
N SER A 321 -31.20 -5.47 -5.90
CA SER A 321 -31.20 -5.41 -7.37
C SER A 321 -29.95 -4.72 -7.93
N ILE A 322 -29.35 -5.35 -8.94
CA ILE A 322 -28.14 -4.85 -9.61
C ILE A 322 -28.51 -4.36 -11.00
N TYR A 323 -27.94 -3.23 -11.39
CA TYR A 323 -28.16 -2.57 -12.66
C TYR A 323 -26.83 -2.33 -13.37
N LEU A 324 -26.82 -2.53 -14.69
CA LEU A 324 -25.72 -2.17 -15.58
C LEU A 324 -26.05 -0.88 -16.33
N THR A 325 -25.11 0.05 -16.42
CA THR A 325 -25.23 1.24 -17.28
C THR A 325 -24.75 0.94 -18.70
N VAL A 326 -25.58 1.23 -19.70
CA VAL A 326 -25.28 0.98 -21.12
C VAL A 326 -25.90 2.05 -22.01
N GLY A 327 -25.07 2.80 -22.75
CA GLY A 327 -25.53 3.89 -23.61
C GLY A 327 -26.29 4.98 -22.85
N GLY A 328 -26.07 5.15 -21.55
CA GLY A 328 -26.87 6.04 -20.67
C GLY A 328 -28.21 5.47 -20.20
N ALA A 329 -28.53 4.21 -20.51
CA ALA A 329 -29.68 3.49 -19.97
C ALA A 329 -29.29 2.56 -18.82
N LYS A 330 -30.27 2.16 -18.03
CA LYS A 330 -30.13 1.10 -17.02
C LYS A 330 -30.65 -0.23 -17.55
N TYR A 331 -29.97 -1.30 -17.18
CA TYR A 331 -30.48 -2.65 -17.33
C TYR A 331 -30.49 -3.37 -16.00
N HIS A 332 -31.65 -3.88 -15.58
CA HIS A 332 -31.76 -4.71 -14.38
C HIS A 332 -31.21 -6.11 -14.68
N LEU A 333 -30.18 -6.52 -13.94
CA LEU A 333 -29.54 -7.82 -14.08
C LEU A 333 -30.26 -8.86 -13.21
N THR A 334 -30.61 -10.00 -13.78
CA THR A 334 -30.92 -11.18 -12.98
C THR A 334 -29.65 -11.72 -12.29
N PRO A 335 -29.76 -12.54 -11.23
CA PRO A 335 -28.59 -13.19 -10.63
C PRO A 335 -27.76 -14.00 -11.64
N ALA A 336 -28.41 -14.62 -12.63
CA ALA A 336 -27.73 -15.36 -13.69
C ALA A 336 -26.96 -14.42 -14.64
N ASP A 337 -27.55 -13.29 -15.00
CA ASP A 337 -26.89 -12.27 -15.84
C ASP A 337 -25.64 -11.69 -15.15
N TYR A 338 -25.77 -11.36 -13.86
CA TYR A 338 -24.65 -10.82 -13.07
C TYR A 338 -23.52 -11.86 -12.90
N ALA A 339 -23.87 -13.13 -12.70
CA ALA A 339 -22.91 -14.22 -12.66
C ALA A 339 -22.20 -14.43 -14.02
N ALA A 340 -22.94 -14.35 -15.13
CA ALA A 340 -22.40 -14.47 -16.48
C ALA A 340 -21.40 -13.33 -16.83
N LEU A 341 -21.55 -12.17 -16.18
CA LEU A 341 -20.62 -11.04 -16.27
C LEU A 341 -19.41 -11.16 -15.31
N GLY A 342 -19.29 -12.26 -14.57
CA GLY A 342 -18.17 -12.50 -13.65
C GLY A 342 -18.33 -11.82 -12.28
N SER A 343 -19.55 -11.42 -11.89
CA SER A 343 -19.84 -10.76 -10.61
C SER A 343 -18.96 -9.53 -10.29
N PRO A 344 -18.88 -8.55 -11.19
CA PRO A 344 -17.99 -7.39 -11.05
C PRO A 344 -18.41 -6.47 -9.90
N ALA A 345 -17.45 -5.72 -9.35
CA ALA A 345 -17.72 -4.77 -8.27
C ALA A 345 -18.78 -3.72 -8.65
N PHE A 346 -19.63 -3.36 -7.69
CA PHE A 346 -20.71 -2.39 -7.85
C PHE A 346 -20.62 -1.26 -6.82
N ALA A 347 -21.31 -0.15 -7.10
CA ALA A 347 -21.61 0.87 -6.09
C ALA A 347 -23.00 0.62 -5.49
N ASN A 348 -23.13 0.63 -4.16
CA ASN A 348 -24.44 0.80 -3.55
C ASN A 348 -24.90 2.25 -3.78
N VAL A 349 -26.06 2.44 -4.39
CA VAL A 349 -26.61 3.76 -4.75
C VAL A 349 -28.10 3.80 -4.45
N PRO A 350 -28.70 4.98 -4.22
CA PRO A 350 -30.13 5.06 -4.02
C PRO A 350 -30.88 4.79 -5.33
N ILE A 351 -32.07 4.21 -5.22
CA ILE A 351 -32.96 3.99 -6.37
C ILE A 351 -33.33 5.30 -7.08
N GLY A 352 -33.33 6.43 -6.35
CA GLY A 352 -33.51 7.77 -6.91
C GLY A 352 -32.53 8.07 -8.04
N TRP A 353 -31.24 7.76 -7.85
CA TRP A 353 -30.23 7.94 -8.90
C TRP A 353 -30.47 6.99 -10.08
N ILE A 354 -30.71 5.71 -9.81
CA ILE A 354 -31.00 4.70 -10.85
C ILE A 354 -32.22 5.12 -11.70
N ASN A 355 -33.22 5.75 -11.08
CA ASN A 355 -34.42 6.22 -11.77
C ASN A 355 -34.21 7.39 -12.71
N THR A 356 -33.06 8.07 -12.65
CA THR A 356 -32.70 9.11 -13.62
C THR A 356 -32.20 8.56 -14.96
N PHE A 357 -31.83 7.28 -15.04
CA PHE A 357 -31.32 6.68 -16.27
C PHE A 357 -32.44 6.24 -17.22
N GLY A 358 -32.18 6.35 -18.53
CA GLY A 358 -33.11 5.90 -19.55
C GLY A 358 -33.35 4.39 -19.53
N ALA A 359 -34.41 3.95 -20.21
CA ALA A 359 -34.72 2.52 -20.36
C ALA A 359 -34.08 1.90 -21.62
N VAL A 360 -33.73 2.73 -22.61
CA VAL A 360 -33.19 2.28 -23.90
C VAL A 360 -31.84 2.99 -24.15
N PRO A 361 -30.78 2.26 -24.54
CA PRO A 361 -29.51 2.87 -24.85
C PRO A 361 -29.62 3.92 -25.96
N ARG A 362 -28.75 4.93 -25.95
CA ARG A 362 -28.69 5.97 -26.98
C ARG A 362 -28.29 5.41 -28.35
N ASN A 363 -28.70 6.10 -29.41
CA ASN A 363 -28.27 5.78 -30.77
C ASN A 363 -26.74 5.80 -30.90
N GLY A 364 -26.20 4.85 -31.66
CA GLY A 364 -24.75 4.65 -31.81
C GLY A 364 -24.10 3.87 -30.67
N THR A 365 -24.86 3.35 -29.69
CA THR A 365 -24.32 2.44 -28.68
C THR A 365 -24.02 1.07 -29.31
N TYR A 366 -22.81 0.55 -29.10
CA TYR A 366 -22.42 -0.79 -29.54
C TYR A 366 -22.47 -1.79 -28.39
N LEU A 367 -23.10 -2.93 -28.62
CA LEU A 367 -23.35 -3.99 -27.64
C LEU A 367 -22.73 -5.30 -28.12
N HIS A 368 -22.16 -6.07 -27.22
CA HIS A 368 -21.60 -7.39 -27.52
C HIS A 368 -22.40 -8.48 -26.81
N ASP A 369 -23.02 -9.38 -27.58
CA ASP A 369 -23.79 -10.51 -27.06
C ASP A 369 -22.89 -11.64 -26.59
N LEU A 370 -22.85 -11.87 -25.27
CA LEU A 370 -22.04 -12.91 -24.66
C LEU A 370 -22.44 -14.35 -25.03
N ARG A 371 -23.62 -14.55 -25.64
CA ARG A 371 -24.09 -15.89 -26.04
C ARG A 371 -23.44 -16.38 -27.32
N ASN A 372 -23.15 -15.48 -28.25
CA ASN A 372 -22.80 -15.82 -29.63
C ASN A 372 -21.78 -14.87 -30.27
N ASP A 373 -21.14 -14.01 -29.49
CA ASP A 373 -20.06 -13.10 -29.91
C ASP A 373 -20.50 -12.05 -30.96
N THR A 374 -21.80 -11.80 -31.10
CA THR A 374 -22.35 -10.86 -32.09
C THR A 374 -22.30 -9.42 -31.58
N ILE A 375 -21.84 -8.49 -32.42
CA ILE A 375 -21.91 -7.05 -32.15
C ILE A 375 -23.23 -6.48 -32.68
N PHE A 376 -23.92 -5.70 -31.86
CA PHE A 376 -25.11 -4.94 -32.22
C PHE A 376 -24.84 -3.44 -32.14
N VAL A 377 -25.49 -2.66 -32.99
CA VAL A 377 -25.60 -1.21 -32.87
C VAL A 377 -27.03 -0.81 -32.56
N ILE A 378 -27.20 0.21 -31.72
CA ILE A 378 -28.50 0.78 -31.38
C ILE A 378 -28.84 1.94 -32.32
N ASN A 379 -29.96 1.84 -33.02
CA ASN A 379 -30.50 2.83 -33.94
C ASN A 379 -31.98 3.05 -33.64
N ASP A 380 -32.37 4.28 -33.31
CA ASP A 380 -33.72 4.71 -32.95
C ASP A 380 -34.39 3.78 -31.92
N GLY A 381 -33.63 3.44 -30.88
CA GLY A 381 -34.05 2.56 -29.80
C GLY A 381 -34.19 1.08 -30.18
N ARG A 382 -33.71 0.68 -31.36
CA ARG A 382 -33.75 -0.70 -31.86
C ARG A 382 -32.32 -1.23 -32.07
N LYS A 383 -32.13 -2.53 -31.86
CA LYS A 383 -30.84 -3.20 -32.11
C LYS A 383 -30.75 -3.68 -33.57
N ARG A 384 -29.55 -3.56 -34.15
CA ARG A 384 -29.21 -4.15 -35.46
C ARG A 384 -27.89 -4.92 -35.32
N PRO A 385 -27.81 -6.20 -35.72
CA PRO A 385 -26.54 -6.91 -35.73
C PRO A 385 -25.61 -6.32 -36.79
N LEU A 386 -24.31 -6.32 -36.49
CA LEU A 386 -23.23 -6.00 -37.41
C LEU A 386 -22.55 -7.29 -37.86
N THR A 387 -22.28 -7.39 -39.16
CA THR A 387 -21.33 -8.37 -39.67
C THR A 387 -19.91 -8.01 -39.22
N TYR A 388 -19.02 -9.00 -39.20
CA TYR A 388 -17.60 -8.76 -38.88
C TYR A 388 -16.95 -7.72 -39.81
N GLN A 389 -17.32 -7.72 -41.10
CA GLN A 389 -16.84 -6.74 -42.06
C GLN A 389 -17.33 -5.32 -41.70
N GLU A 390 -18.62 -5.13 -41.44
CA GLU A 390 -19.15 -3.82 -41.02
C GLU A 390 -18.48 -3.31 -39.74
N TRP A 391 -18.25 -4.17 -38.75
CA TRP A 391 -17.58 -3.77 -37.51
C TRP A 391 -16.12 -3.36 -37.75
N ASN A 392 -15.41 -4.05 -38.65
CA ASN A 392 -14.06 -3.67 -39.07
C ASN A 392 -14.04 -2.33 -39.84
N ASP A 393 -14.99 -2.14 -40.75
CA ASP A 393 -15.09 -0.92 -41.56
C ASP A 393 -15.38 0.32 -40.69
N LEU A 394 -16.07 0.12 -39.56
CA LEU A 394 -16.28 1.14 -38.52
C LEU A 394 -15.06 1.36 -37.60
N GLY A 395 -13.95 0.66 -37.83
CA GLY A 395 -12.74 0.76 -37.00
C GLY A 395 -12.87 0.08 -35.63
N ARG A 396 -13.74 -0.92 -35.50
CA ARG A 396 -13.98 -1.68 -34.25
C ARG A 396 -14.28 -0.79 -33.05
N PRO A 397 -15.39 -0.02 -33.09
CA PRO A 397 -15.76 0.87 -32.01
C PRO A 397 -15.87 0.12 -30.68
N ALA A 398 -15.58 0.84 -29.58
CA ALA A 398 -15.74 0.34 -28.24
C ALA A 398 -17.20 -0.09 -28.01
N HIS A 399 -17.38 -1.21 -27.33
CA HIS A 399 -18.67 -1.83 -27.06
C HIS A 399 -18.78 -2.23 -25.60
N THR A 400 -20.02 -2.44 -25.14
CA THR A 400 -20.30 -2.99 -23.81
C THR A 400 -20.78 -4.43 -23.95
N SER A 401 -20.09 -5.35 -23.29
CA SER A 401 -20.55 -6.74 -23.19
C SER A 401 -21.81 -6.82 -22.34
N VAL A 402 -22.82 -7.49 -22.87
CA VAL A 402 -24.15 -7.58 -22.27
C VAL A 402 -24.67 -9.01 -22.29
N PRO A 403 -25.40 -9.43 -21.24
CA PRO A 403 -26.11 -10.70 -21.23
C PRO A 403 -27.17 -10.76 -22.33
N GLY A 404 -27.48 -11.96 -22.79
CA GLY A 404 -28.50 -12.17 -23.82
C GLY A 404 -29.87 -11.58 -23.48
N GLY A 405 -30.30 -11.72 -22.23
CA GLY A 405 -31.57 -11.19 -21.76
C GLY A 405 -31.70 -9.66 -21.91
N PHE A 406 -30.58 -8.93 -21.91
CA PHE A 406 -30.60 -7.48 -22.18
C PHE A 406 -30.96 -7.20 -23.62
N LEU A 407 -30.27 -7.87 -24.53
CA LEU A 407 -30.52 -7.71 -25.95
C LEU A 407 -31.95 -8.11 -26.28
N ASP A 408 -32.47 -9.17 -25.67
CA ASP A 408 -33.83 -9.66 -25.93
C ASP A 408 -34.91 -8.64 -25.51
N ALA A 409 -34.60 -7.73 -24.58
CA ALA A 409 -35.46 -6.61 -24.21
C ALA A 409 -35.44 -5.43 -25.21
N ILE A 410 -34.51 -5.43 -26.18
CA ILE A 410 -34.38 -4.37 -27.19
C ILE A 410 -34.97 -4.87 -28.53
N PRO A 411 -35.95 -4.16 -29.13
CA PRO A 411 -36.54 -4.56 -30.41
C PRO A 411 -35.53 -4.54 -31.56
N ASN A 412 -35.68 -5.43 -32.54
CA ASN A 412 -34.89 -5.37 -33.77
C ASN A 412 -35.32 -4.20 -34.67
N VAL A 413 -34.41 -3.66 -35.47
CA VAL A 413 -34.77 -2.79 -36.61
C VAL A 413 -35.73 -3.57 -37.51
N GLN A 414 -36.87 -2.97 -37.87
CA GLN A 414 -37.75 -3.56 -38.88
C GLN A 414 -36.98 -3.58 -40.20
N THR A 415 -36.76 -4.78 -40.72
CA THR A 415 -36.15 -5.04 -42.03
C THR A 415 -37.04 -4.56 -43.16
#